data_AF-A0AAV9W4Q3-F1
#
_entry.id   AF-A0AAV9W4Q3-F1
#
_cell.length_a   1.000
_cell.length_b   1.000
_cell.length_c   1.000
_cell.angle_alpha   90.00
_cell.angle_beta   90.00
_cell.angle_gamma   90.00
#
_symmetry.space_group_name_H-M   'P 1'
#
loop_
_entity.id
_entity.type
_entity.pdbx_description
1 polymer ?
#
loop_
_entity_poly.entity_id
_entity_poly.type
_entity_poly.pdbx_seq_one_letter_code
_entity_poly.pdbx_strand_id
1 'polypeptide(L)'
;MAFHNQGGRANYLSSIEPVQFKPPAVDIDRTHGHFIGNAVSYLSSIRPEDFNAPRALWERVFDEGARQRFVKNISGHMANCHHPEAIKRMIAIFREVSPDLGARLEEATGVQGYPSIKDLTFNGTHNGMSDTLKVANQTPSEKFGRDTGNVNAGPRYGTHAESTKIEGIRSNL
;
A
#
# COMPACT_ATOMS: atom_id res chain seq x y z
N MET A 1 24.66 3.97 -31.17
CA MET A 1 25.12 3.44 -32.48
C MET A 1 24.68 1.99 -32.59
N ALA A 2 23.91 1.63 -33.62
CA ALA A 2 23.57 0.23 -33.86
C ALA A 2 24.75 -0.46 -34.55
N PHE A 3 25.43 -1.35 -33.85
CA PHE A 3 26.63 -2.03 -34.37
C PHE A 3 26.31 -3.17 -35.34
N HIS A 4 25.09 -3.73 -35.30
CA HIS A 4 24.60 -4.74 -36.24
C HIS A 4 23.13 -4.50 -36.59
N ASN A 5 22.84 -4.30 -37.87
CA ASN A 5 21.50 -3.94 -38.36
C ASN A 5 20.82 -5.05 -39.20
N GLN A 6 21.22 -6.30 -38.99
CA GLN A 6 20.64 -7.49 -39.65
C GLN A 6 20.67 -7.49 -41.20
N GLY A 7 21.51 -6.64 -41.82
CA GLY A 7 21.70 -6.60 -43.27
C GLY A 7 20.47 -6.10 -44.03
N GLY A 8 20.13 -6.78 -45.13
CA GLY A 8 18.96 -6.48 -45.97
C GLY A 8 17.67 -7.17 -45.53
N ARG A 9 17.66 -7.81 -44.36
CA ARG A 9 16.49 -8.53 -43.85
C ARG A 9 15.33 -7.54 -43.66
N ALA A 10 14.15 -7.94 -44.11
CA ALA A 10 12.94 -7.12 -43.96
C ALA A 10 12.71 -6.74 -42.48
N ASN A 11 12.38 -5.47 -42.24
CA ASN A 11 12.01 -4.95 -40.92
C ASN A 11 10.52 -5.21 -40.57
N TYR A 12 9.88 -6.12 -41.31
CA TYR A 12 8.50 -6.56 -41.14
C TYR A 12 8.42 -8.08 -41.37
N LEU A 13 7.27 -8.68 -41.06
CA LEU A 13 7.00 -10.09 -41.35
C LEU A 13 6.77 -10.26 -42.86
N SER A 14 7.85 -10.52 -43.60
CA SER A 14 7.82 -10.67 -45.05
C SER A 14 7.18 -11.99 -45.48
N SER A 15 6.31 -11.92 -46.48
CA SER A 15 5.78 -13.10 -47.17
C SER A 15 6.76 -13.68 -48.20
N ILE A 16 7.73 -12.89 -48.66
CA ILE A 16 8.78 -13.31 -49.60
C ILE A 16 9.90 -14.05 -48.87
N GLU A 17 10.21 -13.62 -47.63
CA GLU A 17 11.20 -14.26 -46.76
C GLU A 17 10.60 -14.50 -45.36
N PRO A 18 9.82 -15.58 -45.18
CA PRO A 18 9.10 -15.83 -43.93
C PRO A 18 10.03 -16.20 -42.77
N VAL A 19 9.86 -15.52 -41.64
CA VAL A 19 10.57 -15.81 -40.39
C VAL A 19 9.97 -17.05 -39.72
N GLN A 20 10.82 -17.95 -39.21
CA GLN A 20 10.40 -19.14 -38.48
C GLN A 20 10.25 -18.84 -36.98
N PHE A 21 9.11 -19.21 -36.39
CA PHE A 21 8.85 -19.08 -34.96
C PHE A 21 9.07 -20.41 -34.25
N LYS A 22 9.58 -20.36 -33.02
CA LYS A 22 9.60 -21.53 -32.14
C LYS A 22 8.22 -21.68 -31.49
N PRO A 23 7.65 -22.91 -31.44
CA PRO A 23 6.42 -23.12 -30.71
C PRO A 23 6.62 -22.77 -29.23
N PRO A 24 5.65 -22.12 -28.57
CA PRO A 24 5.74 -21.83 -27.15
C PRO A 24 5.74 -23.15 -26.35
N ALA A 25 6.58 -23.24 -25.32
CA ALA A 25 6.67 -24.44 -24.48
C ALA A 25 5.45 -24.61 -23.56
N VAL A 26 4.77 -23.52 -23.23
CA VAL A 26 3.56 -23.47 -22.40
C VAL A 26 2.57 -22.46 -22.98
N ASP A 27 1.30 -22.68 -22.71
CA ASP A 27 0.24 -21.72 -23.00
C ASP A 27 0.35 -20.55 -22.01
N ILE A 28 0.93 -19.43 -22.47
CA ILE A 28 1.19 -18.24 -21.65
C ILE A 28 -0.13 -17.63 -21.18
N ASP A 29 -1.18 -17.67 -22.01
CA ASP A 29 -2.50 -17.10 -21.71
C ASP A 29 -3.23 -17.93 -20.63
N ARG A 30 -2.99 -19.24 -20.58
CA ARG A 30 -3.49 -20.11 -19.50
C ARG A 30 -2.65 -20.04 -18.23
N THR A 31 -1.35 -19.78 -18.36
CA THR A 31 -0.39 -19.86 -17.23
C THR A 31 -0.27 -18.53 -16.49
N HIS A 32 -0.55 -17.41 -17.15
CA HIS A 32 -0.65 -16.10 -16.52
C HIS A 32 -2.10 -15.80 -16.15
N GLY A 33 -2.32 -15.30 -14.93
CA GLY A 33 -3.66 -15.16 -14.36
C GLY A 33 -4.61 -14.36 -15.25
N HIS A 34 -5.89 -14.76 -15.27
CA HIS A 34 -6.92 -13.99 -15.96
C HIS A 34 -7.15 -12.66 -15.25
N PHE A 35 -6.84 -11.55 -15.94
CA PHE A 35 -7.13 -10.21 -15.45
C PHE A 35 -8.52 -9.79 -15.93
N ILE A 36 -9.48 -9.79 -15.01
CA ILE A 36 -10.79 -9.15 -15.20
C ILE A 36 -10.82 -7.95 -14.27
N GLY A 37 -10.98 -6.74 -14.82
CA GLY A 37 -10.98 -5.53 -14.01
C GLY A 37 -11.47 -4.30 -14.77
N ASN A 38 -11.89 -3.29 -14.01
CA ASN A 38 -12.19 -1.95 -14.52
C ASN A 38 -11.02 -1.00 -14.18
N ALA A 39 -10.97 0.16 -14.81
CA ALA A 39 -10.10 1.23 -14.32
C ALA A 39 -10.57 1.67 -12.93
N VAL A 40 -9.72 1.49 -11.91
CA VAL A 40 -10.03 1.81 -10.51
C VAL A 40 -9.02 2.84 -10.01
N SER A 41 -9.50 3.88 -9.34
CA SER A 41 -8.67 4.76 -8.52
C SER A 41 -8.62 4.19 -7.10
N TYR A 42 -7.76 3.20 -6.88
CA TYR A 42 -7.62 2.48 -5.62
C TYR A 42 -6.33 2.88 -4.91
N LEU A 43 -6.42 3.12 -3.60
CA LEU A 43 -5.27 3.23 -2.71
C LEU A 43 -5.46 2.21 -1.58
N SER A 44 -4.43 1.40 -1.33
CA SER A 44 -4.45 0.36 -0.30
C SER A 44 -4.77 0.94 1.08
N SER A 45 -5.62 0.24 1.83
CA SER A 45 -5.91 0.55 3.22
C SER A 45 -4.85 -0.05 4.14
N ILE A 46 -4.49 0.65 5.21
CA ILE A 46 -3.65 0.10 6.28
C ILE A 46 -4.47 -0.91 7.06
N ARG A 47 -3.99 -2.14 7.16
CA ARG A 47 -4.67 -3.22 7.87
C ARG A 47 -3.75 -3.84 8.93
N PRO A 48 -4.32 -4.53 9.94
CA PRO A 48 -3.51 -5.20 10.95
C PRO A 48 -2.49 -6.19 10.36
N GLU A 49 -2.82 -6.82 9.22
CA GLU A 49 -1.93 -7.81 8.59
C GLU A 49 -0.64 -7.19 8.04
N ASP A 50 -0.64 -5.90 7.71
CA ASP A 50 0.54 -5.19 7.21
C ASP A 50 1.68 -5.15 8.23
N PHE A 51 1.36 -5.32 9.52
CA PHE A 51 2.33 -5.30 10.62
C PHE A 51 2.86 -6.69 10.99
N ASN A 52 2.33 -7.77 10.43
CA ASN A 52 2.74 -9.14 10.76
C ASN A 52 4.20 -9.43 10.37
N ALA A 53 4.60 -9.10 9.14
CA ALA A 53 5.96 -9.34 8.66
C ALA A 53 7.00 -8.43 9.35
N PRO A 54 6.77 -7.11 9.51
CA PRO A 54 7.64 -6.26 10.31
C PRO A 54 7.79 -6.73 11.76
N ARG A 55 6.70 -7.22 12.38
CA ARG A 55 6.76 -7.76 13.75
C ARG A 55 7.61 -9.01 13.82
N ALA A 56 7.45 -9.93 12.86
CA ALA A 56 8.29 -11.13 12.79
C ALA A 56 9.78 -10.78 12.61
N LEU A 57 10.09 -9.77 11.80
CA LEU A 57 11.46 -9.27 11.65
C LEU A 57 12.03 -8.77 12.99
N TRP A 58 11.28 -7.93 13.71
CA TRP A 58 11.69 -7.40 15.00
C TRP A 58 11.87 -8.49 16.07
N GLU A 59 10.86 -9.36 16.22
CA GLU A 59 10.77 -10.30 17.33
C GLU A 59 11.57 -11.58 17.12
N ARG A 60 11.65 -12.07 15.88
CA ARG A 60 12.18 -13.41 15.58
C ARG A 60 13.50 -13.42 14.82
N VAL A 61 13.81 -12.34 14.10
CA VAL A 61 15.01 -12.27 13.24
C VAL A 61 16.09 -11.38 13.85
N PHE A 62 15.71 -10.22 14.39
CA PHE A 62 16.68 -9.32 15.02
C PHE A 62 17.14 -9.83 16.38
N ASP A 63 18.46 -9.92 16.55
CA ASP A 63 19.11 -9.99 17.85
C ASP A 63 19.08 -8.63 18.56
N GLU A 64 19.43 -8.61 19.85
CA GLU A 64 19.40 -7.38 20.65
C GLU A 64 20.35 -6.30 20.11
N GLY A 65 21.51 -6.69 19.58
CA GLY A 65 22.44 -5.74 18.95
C GLY A 65 21.85 -5.09 17.69
N ALA A 66 21.13 -5.84 16.87
CA ALA A 66 20.44 -5.36 15.69
C ALA A 66 19.28 -4.43 16.08
N ARG A 67 18.52 -4.78 17.12
CA ARG A 67 17.45 -3.92 17.67
C ARG A 67 17.99 -2.58 18.14
N GLN A 68 19.10 -2.56 18.86
CA GLN A 68 19.76 -1.32 19.31
C GLN A 68 20.25 -0.47 18.14
N ARG A 69 20.92 -1.08 17.16
CA ARG A 69 21.37 -0.37 15.95
C ARG A 69 20.20 0.20 15.16
N PHE A 70 19.10 -0.56 15.04
CA PHE A 70 17.90 -0.13 14.34
C PHE A 70 17.26 1.09 15.01
N VAL A 71 17.04 1.03 16.33
CA VAL A 71 16.50 2.16 17.12
C VAL A 71 17.41 3.38 16.98
N LYS A 72 18.73 3.22 17.14
CA LYS A 72 19.71 4.32 16.99
C LYS A 72 19.65 4.98 15.61
N ASN A 73 19.53 4.18 14.54
CA ASN A 73 19.48 4.72 13.19
C ASN A 73 18.19 5.51 12.96
N ILE A 74 17.06 5.00 13.44
CA ILE A 74 15.76 5.66 13.28
C ILE A 74 15.69 6.93 14.13
N SER A 75 16.01 6.85 15.42
CA SER A 75 15.97 8.02 16.31
C SER A 75 16.97 9.10 15.87
N GLY A 76 18.16 8.69 15.40
CA GLY A 76 19.15 9.60 14.82
C GLY A 76 18.63 10.31 13.56
N HIS A 77 17.86 9.62 12.71
CA HIS A 77 17.22 10.27 11.57
C HIS A 77 16.05 11.18 11.99
N MET A 78 15.23 10.75 12.94
CA MET A 78 14.11 11.52 13.50
C MET A 78 14.57 12.82 14.18
N ALA A 79 15.79 12.85 14.73
CA ALA A 79 16.36 14.05 15.34
C ALA A 79 16.48 15.23 14.34
N ASN A 80 16.51 14.96 13.04
CA ASN A 80 16.52 15.99 11.99
C ASN A 80 15.11 16.55 11.70
N CYS A 81 14.05 15.97 12.26
CA CYS A 81 12.68 16.43 12.08
C CYS A 81 12.32 17.48 13.13
N HIS A 82 12.07 18.71 12.70
CA HIS A 82 11.65 19.80 13.59
C HIS A 82 10.15 19.81 13.91
N HIS A 83 9.37 18.89 13.31
CA HIS A 83 7.92 18.80 13.53
C HIS A 83 7.62 17.69 14.55
N PRO A 84 7.36 18.04 15.83
CA PRO A 84 7.15 17.04 16.88
C PRO A 84 5.93 16.15 16.59
N GLU A 85 4.89 16.68 15.94
CA GLU A 85 3.72 15.90 15.53
C GLU A 85 4.04 14.80 14.51
N ALA A 86 5.01 15.01 13.62
CA ALA A 86 5.44 13.97 12.69
C ALA A 86 6.14 12.82 13.44
N ILE A 87 6.98 13.16 14.43
CA ILE A 87 7.67 12.18 15.28
C ILE A 87 6.64 11.35 16.06
N LYS A 88 5.63 11.99 16.68
CA LYS A 88 4.57 11.28 17.42
C LYS A 88 3.81 10.27 16.57
N ARG A 89 3.47 10.66 15.33
CA ARG A 89 2.78 9.79 14.37
C ARG A 89 3.67 8.63 13.93
N MET A 90 4.95 8.89 13.70
CA MET A 90 5.89 7.83 13.31
C MET A 90 6.10 6.80 14.42
N ILE A 91 6.19 7.25 15.68
CA ILE A 91 6.25 6.35 16.84
C ILE A 91 5.00 5.48 16.92
N ALA A 92 3.81 6.04 16.66
CA ALA A 92 2.57 5.28 16.62
C ALA A 92 2.59 4.17 15.57
N ILE A 93 3.19 4.43 14.40
CA ILE A 93 3.36 3.42 13.35
C ILE A 93 4.25 2.27 13.81
N PHE A 94 5.39 2.58 14.42
CA PHE A 94 6.31 1.55 14.91
C PHE A 94 5.78 0.79 16.14
N ARG A 95 4.91 1.42 16.93
CA ARG A 95 4.23 0.77 18.05
C ARG A 95 3.30 -0.35 17.60
N GLU A 96 2.64 -0.21 16.45
CA GLU A 96 1.83 -1.30 15.88
C GLU A 96 2.68 -2.50 15.45
N VAL A 97 3.94 -2.27 15.06
CA VAL A 97 4.89 -3.36 14.80
C VAL A 97 5.18 -4.10 16.10
N SER A 98 5.63 -3.39 17.14
CA SER A 98 5.85 -3.96 18.47
C SER A 98 5.77 -2.86 19.54
N PRO A 99 5.07 -3.10 20.67
CA PRO A 99 5.06 -2.15 21.79
C PRO A 99 6.45 -1.82 22.34
N ASP A 100 7.36 -2.80 22.36
CA ASP A 100 8.76 -2.64 22.77
C ASP A 100 9.52 -1.66 21.85
N LEU A 101 9.37 -1.82 20.53
CA LEU A 101 9.98 -0.91 19.55
C LEU A 101 9.47 0.53 19.72
N GLY A 102 8.17 0.70 19.93
CA GLY A 102 7.58 2.00 20.20
C GLY A 102 8.17 2.65 21.46
N ALA A 103 8.25 1.91 22.57
CA ALA A 103 8.80 2.40 23.83
C ALA A 103 10.27 2.82 23.71
N ARG A 104 11.09 2.00 23.04
CA ARG A 104 12.52 2.32 22.80
C ARG A 104 12.70 3.58 21.95
N LEU A 105 11.81 3.85 21.00
CA LEU A 105 11.84 5.08 20.20
C LEU A 105 11.38 6.31 20.98
N GLU A 106 10.40 6.18 21.88
CA GLU A 106 10.01 7.28 22.77
C GLU A 106 11.16 7.67 23.69
N GLU A 107 11.85 6.69 24.28
CA GLU A 107 13.02 6.93 25.11
C GLU A 107 14.14 7.61 24.32
N ALA A 108 14.45 7.10 23.12
CA ALA A 108 15.53 7.63 22.30
C ALA A 108 15.25 9.03 21.72
N THR A 109 13.98 9.40 21.54
CA THR A 109 13.58 10.70 20.97
C THR A 109 13.12 11.71 22.01
N GLY A 110 12.77 11.28 23.22
CA GLY A 110 12.17 12.12 24.26
C GLY A 110 10.75 12.58 23.94
N VAL A 111 10.10 12.00 22.93
CA VAL A 111 8.77 12.37 22.46
C VAL A 111 7.79 11.23 22.71
N GLN A 112 6.70 11.50 23.41
CA GLN A 112 5.62 10.53 23.59
C GLN A 112 4.75 10.45 22.33
N GLY A 113 4.71 9.29 21.70
CA GLY A 113 3.92 9.02 20.50
C GLY A 113 2.47 8.69 20.80
N TYR A 114 1.63 8.68 19.76
CA TYR A 114 0.22 8.29 19.90
C TYR A 114 0.07 6.82 20.30
N PRO A 115 -0.96 6.46 21.07
CA PRO A 115 -1.13 5.10 21.60
C PRO A 115 -1.33 4.05 20.49
N SER A 116 -1.99 4.40 19.39
CA SER A 116 -2.24 3.51 18.26
C SER A 116 -2.45 4.32 16.97
N ILE A 117 -2.24 3.67 15.82
CA ILE A 117 -2.66 4.20 14.51
C ILE A 117 -4.18 4.24 14.37
N LYS A 118 -4.91 3.39 15.10
CA LYS A 118 -6.37 3.30 15.06
C LYS A 118 -7.06 4.64 15.30
N ASP A 119 -6.51 5.45 16.22
CA ASP A 119 -7.07 6.75 16.59
C ASP A 119 -6.64 7.88 15.64
N LEU A 120 -5.68 7.61 14.74
CA LEU A 120 -5.21 8.60 13.79
C LEU A 120 -6.19 8.75 12.62
N THR A 121 -6.46 10.01 12.28
CA THR A 121 -7.27 10.34 11.11
C THR A 121 -6.38 10.45 9.88
N PHE A 122 -6.61 9.54 8.93
CA PHE A 122 -6.10 9.61 7.57
C PHE A 122 -7.20 10.14 6.66
N ASN A 123 -6.83 10.88 5.62
CA ASN A 123 -7.80 11.47 4.71
C ASN A 123 -8.35 10.40 3.75
N GLY A 124 -9.60 9.96 3.90
CA GLY A 124 -10.16 8.83 3.14
C GLY A 124 -10.14 7.50 3.92
N THR A 125 -10.63 6.40 3.31
CA THR A 125 -10.70 5.07 3.99
C THR A 125 -9.35 4.35 4.07
N HIS A 126 -8.25 5.10 4.19
CA HIS A 126 -6.91 4.53 4.21
C HIS A 126 -6.50 3.97 5.58
N ASN A 127 -7.30 4.21 6.62
CA ASN A 127 -7.12 3.58 7.92
C ASN A 127 -8.12 2.44 8.12
N GLY A 128 -7.75 1.24 7.67
CA GLY A 128 -8.53 0.02 7.91
C GLY A 128 -8.48 -0.47 9.36
N MET A 129 -7.71 0.19 10.24
CA MET A 129 -7.69 -0.09 11.68
C MET A 129 -8.71 0.74 12.47
N SER A 130 -9.23 1.82 11.89
CA SER A 130 -10.26 2.67 12.51
C SER A 130 -11.64 1.98 12.52
N ASP A 131 -12.38 2.09 13.61
CA ASP A 131 -13.77 1.59 13.69
C ASP A 131 -14.73 2.42 12.81
N THR A 132 -14.34 3.66 12.48
CA THR A 132 -15.14 4.59 11.67
C THR A 132 -14.54 4.80 10.30
N LEU A 133 -15.35 4.62 9.26
CA LEU A 133 -14.98 4.95 7.89
C LEU A 133 -15.13 6.47 7.69
N LYS A 134 -14.06 7.13 7.26
CA LYS A 134 -14.07 8.55 6.89
C LYS A 134 -13.81 8.67 5.39
N VAL A 135 -14.68 9.37 4.69
CA VAL A 135 -14.47 9.70 3.26
C VAL A 135 -13.47 10.85 3.14
N ALA A 136 -12.73 10.88 2.02
CA ALA A 136 -11.70 11.89 1.81
C ALA A 136 -12.34 13.30 1.80
N ASN A 137 -11.74 14.25 2.52
CA ASN A 137 -12.20 15.63 2.65
C ASN A 137 -13.68 15.79 3.05
N GLN A 138 -14.28 14.78 3.71
CA GLN A 138 -15.72 14.75 4.00
C GLN A 138 -16.60 14.96 2.75
N THR A 139 -16.10 14.59 1.55
CA THR A 139 -16.85 14.79 0.31
C THR A 139 -18.10 13.92 0.27
N PRO A 140 -19.21 14.39 -0.33
CA PRO A 140 -20.48 13.66 -0.37
C PRO A 140 -20.49 12.42 -1.29
N SER A 141 -19.36 12.09 -1.92
CA SER A 141 -19.25 10.99 -2.90
C SER A 141 -18.38 9.86 -2.36
N GLU A 142 -18.99 8.69 -2.17
CA GLU A 142 -18.30 7.44 -1.81
C GLU A 142 -17.47 6.85 -2.96
N LYS A 143 -17.54 7.43 -4.17
CA LYS A 143 -16.85 6.91 -5.36
C LYS A 143 -15.33 7.08 -5.28
N PHE A 144 -14.84 7.98 -4.45
CA PHE A 144 -13.41 8.22 -4.26
C PHE A 144 -12.97 7.74 -2.88
N GLY A 145 -12.02 6.80 -2.87
CA GLY A 145 -11.33 6.41 -1.65
C GLY A 145 -12.13 5.53 -0.70
N ARG A 146 -13.02 4.65 -1.20
CA ARG A 146 -13.66 3.56 -0.44
C ARG A 146 -13.01 2.21 -0.79
N ASP A 147 -12.35 1.57 0.17
CA ASP A 147 -12.06 0.13 0.09
C ASP A 147 -13.39 -0.62 0.29
N THR A 148 -13.97 -1.12 -0.79
CA THR A 148 -15.21 -1.92 -0.74
C THR A 148 -14.95 -3.37 -0.31
N GLY A 149 -13.74 -3.67 0.19
CA GLY A 149 -13.29 -5.03 0.49
C GLY A 149 -12.99 -5.84 -0.77
N ASN A 150 -13.02 -5.21 -1.95
CA ASN A 150 -12.74 -5.83 -3.24
C ASN A 150 -11.30 -5.60 -3.68
N VAL A 151 -10.36 -6.15 -2.91
CA VAL A 151 -8.92 -6.11 -3.22
C VAL A 151 -8.54 -6.94 -4.46
N ASN A 152 -9.50 -7.67 -5.05
CA ASN A 152 -9.29 -8.54 -6.21
C ASN A 152 -10.12 -8.11 -7.44
N ALA A 153 -10.71 -6.91 -7.44
CA ALA A 153 -11.52 -6.35 -8.55
C ALA A 153 -12.72 -7.21 -9.02
N GLY A 154 -13.09 -8.28 -8.31
CA GLY A 154 -14.21 -9.17 -8.67
C GLY A 154 -15.58 -8.55 -8.34
N PRO A 155 -16.58 -8.58 -9.24
CA PRO A 155 -17.93 -8.11 -8.92
C PRO A 155 -18.50 -8.87 -7.72
N ARG A 156 -19.22 -8.20 -6.82
CA ARG A 156 -19.98 -8.84 -5.74
C ARG A 156 -21.45 -8.54 -5.90
N TYR A 157 -22.29 -9.37 -5.31
CA TYR A 157 -23.72 -9.13 -5.26
C TYR A 157 -24.01 -7.71 -4.71
N GLY A 158 -24.75 -6.90 -5.48
CA GLY A 158 -25.08 -5.52 -5.10
C GLY A 158 -24.14 -4.42 -5.62
N THR A 159 -23.01 -4.73 -6.28
CA THR A 159 -22.08 -3.69 -6.81
C THR A 159 -22.59 -2.94 -8.04
N HIS A 160 -23.80 -3.25 -8.51
CA HIS A 160 -24.49 -2.54 -9.59
C HIS A 160 -25.48 -1.48 -9.07
N ALA A 161 -25.68 -1.39 -7.76
CA ALA A 161 -26.58 -0.40 -7.16
C ALA A 161 -25.87 0.95 -6.96
N GLU A 162 -26.64 2.04 -7.08
CA GLU A 162 -26.17 3.42 -6.83
C GLU A 162 -25.52 3.58 -5.45
N SER A 163 -24.61 4.56 -5.35
CA SER A 163 -23.87 4.86 -4.13
C SER A 163 -24.79 5.04 -2.93
N THR A 164 -24.45 4.40 -1.82
CA THR A 164 -25.18 4.53 -0.57
C THR A 164 -25.07 5.98 -0.09
N LYS A 165 -26.19 6.67 0.14
CA LYS A 165 -26.17 8.00 0.77
C LYS A 165 -25.78 7.83 2.24
N ILE A 166 -24.72 8.50 2.68
CA ILE A 166 -24.36 8.56 4.10
C ILE A 166 -25.39 9.44 4.80
N GLU A 167 -26.15 8.88 5.74
CA GLU A 167 -27.10 9.65 6.55
C GLU A 167 -26.36 10.76 7.32
N GLY A 168 -26.84 12.00 7.18
CA GLY A 168 -26.34 13.16 7.92
C GLY A 168 -25.52 14.17 7.12
N ILE A 169 -25.12 13.88 5.87
CA ILE A 169 -24.42 14.84 5.00
C ILE A 169 -25.40 15.36 3.95
N ARG A 170 -25.82 16.63 4.09
CA ARG A 170 -26.65 17.30 3.08
C ARG A 170 -25.82 17.50 1.81
N SER A 171 -26.21 16.84 0.74
CA SER A 171 -25.77 17.14 -0.62
C SER A 171 -26.27 18.54 -0.98
N ASN A 172 -25.40 19.55 -0.90
CA ASN A 172 -25.63 20.83 -1.55
C ASN A 172 -25.08 20.77 -2.97
N LEU A 173 -25.81 20.06 -3.82
CA LEU A 173 -25.76 20.15 -5.29
C LEU A 173 -27.19 20.05 -5.79
#